data_AF-A0A0N4Y6Q6-F1
#
_entry.id   AF-A0A0N4Y6Q6-F1
#
_cell.length_a   1.000
_cell.length_b   1.000
_cell.length_c   1.000
_cell.angle_alpha   90.00
_cell.angle_beta   90.00
_cell.angle_gamma   90.00
#
_symmetry.space_group_name_H-M   'P 1'
#
loop_
_entity.id
_entity.type
_entity.pdbx_description
1 polymer ?
#
loop_
_entity_poly.entity_id
_entity_poly.type
_entity_poly.pdbx_seq_one_letter_code
_entity_poly.pdbx_strand_id
1 'polypeptide(L)'
;MRCNIRRIFTLAFVAFGATLVLLSLPRDNFGREWDEAPRSSELEQFRDASSAASGLRAARVGPQMSFQKQPNPPSLIRKKTAENPFDFTVHINRPLLNKLHSYIKGRDLDSLTDKECHINTTLAEYWLKTKQKSVPTRDPWEKFYAQIGSCNVYSDDQVVDELLGDLNEAAIKTVHIMDGGTQVSVWIVGNVHVKDLQEINVKELHVKDCESASIARKFIQNVRAASALPRCALG
;
A
#
# COMPACT_ATOMS: atom_id res chain seq x y z
N MET A 1 -26.52 26.25 43.52
CA MET A 1 -25.07 26.20 43.24
C MET A 1 -24.81 26.77 41.85
N ARG A 2 -24.64 28.10 41.74
CA ARG A 2 -24.34 28.81 40.49
C ARG A 2 -22.99 29.52 40.58
N CYS A 3 -21.98 28.81 41.08
CA CYS A 3 -20.62 29.32 41.16
C CYS A 3 -19.72 28.53 40.20
N ASN A 4 -18.97 29.29 39.40
CA ASN A 4 -17.73 28.91 38.70
C ASN A 4 -17.75 28.25 37.32
N ILE A 5 -18.85 28.22 36.57
CA ILE A 5 -18.74 27.79 35.16
C ILE A 5 -17.87 28.75 34.33
N ARG A 6 -17.93 30.07 34.62
CA ARG A 6 -17.08 31.07 33.96
C ARG A 6 -15.59 30.90 34.24
N ARG A 7 -15.21 30.37 35.41
CA ARG A 7 -13.79 30.11 35.75
C ARG A 7 -13.25 28.85 35.09
N ILE A 8 -14.10 27.85 34.88
CA ILE A 8 -13.70 26.60 34.20
C ILE A 8 -13.46 26.87 32.72
N PHE A 9 -14.32 27.67 32.07
CA PHE A 9 -14.13 28.02 30.66
C PHE A 9 -12.85 28.83 30.43
N THR A 10 -12.52 29.81 31.27
CA THR A 10 -11.27 30.56 31.12
C THR A 10 -10.04 29.69 31.31
N LEU A 11 -10.05 28.74 32.26
CA LEU A 11 -8.94 27.80 32.43
C LEU A 11 -8.76 26.89 31.21
N ALA A 12 -9.87 26.39 30.63
CA ALA A 12 -9.82 25.55 29.44
C ALA A 12 -9.25 26.30 28.22
N PHE A 13 -9.67 27.55 27.99
CA PHE A 13 -9.16 28.35 26.88
C PHE A 13 -7.68 28.73 27.05
N VAL A 14 -7.23 29.01 28.28
CA VAL A 14 -5.81 29.30 28.54
C VAL A 14 -4.95 28.05 28.33
N ALA A 15 -5.40 26.87 28.78
CA ALA A 15 -4.69 25.62 28.57
C ALA A 15 -4.62 25.24 27.08
N PHE A 16 -5.72 25.43 26.33
CA PHE A 16 -5.78 25.15 24.90
C PHE A 16 -4.94 26.15 24.08
N GLY A 17 -4.93 27.43 24.47
CA GLY A 17 -4.06 28.44 23.86
C GLY A 17 -2.57 28.14 24.07
N ALA A 18 -2.19 27.77 25.30
CA ALA A 18 -0.79 27.43 25.61
C ALA A 18 -0.30 26.19 24.87
N THR A 19 -1.15 25.17 24.69
CA THR A 19 -0.81 23.97 23.93
C THR A 19 -0.69 24.25 22.44
N LEU A 20 -1.55 25.09 21.86
CA LEU A 20 -1.39 25.53 20.46
C LEU A 20 -0.11 26.33 20.24
N VAL A 21 0.27 27.19 21.19
CA VAL A 21 1.54 27.93 21.12
C VAL A 21 2.74 26.97 21.16
N LEU A 22 2.73 25.99 22.06
CA LEU A 22 3.77 24.94 22.13
C LEU A 22 3.85 24.09 20.85
N LEU A 23 2.72 23.82 20.20
CA LEU A 23 2.68 23.10 18.91
C LEU A 23 3.09 23.97 17.72
N SER A 24 2.97 25.29 17.84
CA SER A 24 3.35 26.25 16.79
C SER A 24 4.82 26.67 16.84
N LEU A 25 5.54 26.36 17.93
CA LEU A 25 6.99 26.54 17.94
C LEU A 25 7.61 25.54 16.96
N PRO A 26 8.31 26.01 15.90
CA PRO A 26 8.95 25.12 14.95
C PRO A 26 9.94 24.25 15.72
N ARG A 27 9.70 22.93 15.65
CA ARG A 27 10.57 21.93 16.25
C ARG A 27 11.80 21.83 15.33
N ASP A 28 12.73 22.78 15.49
CA ASP A 28 13.96 22.97 14.70
C ASP A 28 14.98 21.80 14.76
N ASN A 29 14.55 20.62 15.22
CA ASN A 29 15.39 19.42 15.32
C ASN A 29 15.11 18.38 14.21
N PHE A 30 14.16 18.60 13.30
CA PHE A 30 13.91 17.68 12.19
C PHE A 30 14.83 17.88 10.98
N GLY A 31 15.66 18.91 10.94
CA GLY A 31 16.57 19.18 9.82
C GLY A 31 17.89 18.42 9.85
N ARG A 32 18.37 17.96 11.03
CA ARG A 32 19.70 17.32 11.14
C ARG A 32 19.73 15.83 10.81
N GLU A 33 18.59 15.15 10.93
CA GLU A 33 18.48 13.69 10.69
C GLU A 33 18.64 13.30 9.22
N TRP A 34 18.33 14.22 8.29
CA TRP A 34 18.27 13.91 6.85
C TRP A 34 19.53 14.30 6.06
N ASP A 35 20.40 15.16 6.62
CA ASP A 35 21.69 15.52 6.00
C ASP A 35 22.82 14.53 6.36
N GLU A 36 22.63 13.71 7.39
CA GLU A 36 23.56 12.63 7.72
C GLU A 36 23.14 11.36 6.97
N ALA A 37 23.84 11.08 5.87
CA ALA A 37 23.79 9.78 5.21
C ALA A 37 23.88 8.66 6.27
N PRO A 38 23.11 7.56 6.15
CA PRO A 38 23.02 6.55 7.18
C PRO A 38 24.43 6.00 7.49
N ARG A 39 25.00 6.42 8.63
CA ARG A 39 26.17 5.79 9.20
C ARG A 39 25.70 4.46 9.75
N SER A 40 25.81 3.41 8.94
CA SER A 40 25.67 2.04 9.40
C SER A 40 26.57 1.84 10.62
N SER A 41 25.99 1.54 11.78
CA SER A 41 26.71 1.22 13.01
C SER A 41 27.67 0.04 12.85
N GLU A 42 27.50 -0.78 11.81
CA GLU A 42 28.44 -1.84 11.41
C GLU A 42 29.81 -1.30 10.99
N LEU A 43 29.90 -0.10 10.40
CA LEU A 43 31.17 0.44 9.91
C LEU A 43 32.04 1.04 11.02
N GLU A 44 31.45 1.54 12.11
CA GLU A 44 32.21 1.94 13.31
C GLU A 44 32.67 0.73 14.13
N GLN A 45 31.92 -0.37 14.11
CA GLN A 45 32.29 -1.59 14.81
C GLN A 45 33.55 -2.25 14.23
N PHE A 46 33.86 -2.04 12.94
CA PHE A 46 35.12 -2.46 12.32
C PHE A 46 36.29 -1.51 12.56
N ARG A 47 36.03 -0.25 12.96
CA ARG A 47 37.07 0.75 13.14
C ARG A 47 37.68 0.73 14.55
N ASP A 48 36.92 0.31 15.55
CA ASP A 48 37.41 0.19 16.94
C ASP A 48 37.92 -1.21 17.31
N ALA A 49 37.85 -2.18 16.38
CA ALA A 49 38.33 -3.55 16.60
C ALA A 49 39.85 -3.73 16.40
N SER A 50 40.64 -2.66 16.23
CA SER A 50 42.09 -2.73 16.03
C SER A 50 42.95 -2.44 17.28
N SER A 51 42.36 -2.26 18.47
CA SER A 51 43.17 -2.17 19.70
C SER A 51 42.57 -2.94 20.88
N ALA A 52 43.06 -4.16 21.06
CA ALA A 52 43.31 -4.81 22.36
C ALA A 52 42.17 -4.81 23.41
N ALA A 53 41.26 -5.79 23.31
CA ALA A 53 40.60 -6.38 24.47
C ALA A 53 40.00 -7.76 24.12
N SER A 54 40.86 -8.77 24.14
CA SER A 54 40.47 -10.17 24.18
C SER A 54 39.84 -10.49 25.54
N GLY A 55 38.57 -10.87 25.58
CA GLY A 55 38.01 -11.58 26.74
C GLY A 55 36.54 -11.28 27.05
N LEU A 56 35.71 -12.32 26.93
CA LEU A 56 34.41 -12.47 27.60
C LEU A 56 33.26 -11.58 27.13
N ARG A 57 32.69 -11.93 25.96
CA ARG A 57 31.26 -12.22 25.75
C ARG A 57 30.98 -12.40 24.25
N ALA A 58 31.36 -13.57 23.72
CA ALA A 58 30.73 -14.06 22.51
C ALA A 58 29.32 -14.55 22.89
N ALA A 59 28.35 -13.63 22.89
CA ALA A 59 26.95 -14.02 22.85
C ALA A 59 26.80 -14.94 21.64
N ARG A 60 26.27 -16.15 21.86
CA ARG A 60 26.05 -17.18 20.86
C ARG A 60 25.10 -16.66 19.77
N VAL A 61 25.64 -15.92 18.81
CA VAL A 61 25.05 -15.80 17.48
C VAL A 61 25.36 -17.15 16.84
N GLY A 62 24.32 -18.00 16.68
CA GLY A 62 24.47 -19.27 15.98
C GLY A 62 25.08 -19.05 14.60
N PRO A 63 25.73 -20.06 14.00
CA PRO A 63 26.30 -19.94 12.66
C PRO A 63 25.23 -19.39 11.71
N GLN A 64 25.42 -18.18 11.19
CA GLN A 64 24.57 -17.66 10.13
C GLN A 64 24.72 -18.61 8.94
N MET A 65 23.61 -19.27 8.59
CA MET A 65 23.55 -20.10 7.40
C MET A 65 23.89 -19.23 6.19
N SER A 66 24.81 -19.68 5.35
CA SER A 66 25.13 -18.98 4.10
C SER A 66 23.85 -18.75 3.30
N PHE A 67 23.67 -17.53 2.79
CA PHE A 67 22.54 -17.22 1.91
C PHE A 67 22.49 -18.21 0.75
N GLN A 68 21.28 -18.69 0.44
CA GLN A 68 21.08 -19.56 -0.72
C GLN A 68 21.50 -18.81 -2.00
N LYS A 69 22.19 -19.50 -2.91
CA LYS A 69 22.56 -18.91 -4.21
C LYS A 69 21.28 -18.52 -4.96
N GLN A 70 21.15 -17.25 -5.31
CA GLN A 70 20.05 -16.75 -6.12
C GLN A 70 20.32 -17.11 -7.60
N PRO A 71 19.47 -17.92 -8.25
CA PRO A 71 19.62 -18.23 -9.67
C PRO A 71 19.22 -17.02 -10.53
N ASN A 72 19.65 -17.03 -11.79
CA ASN A 72 19.19 -16.03 -12.77
C ASN A 72 17.67 -16.13 -13.00
N PRO A 73 16.99 -15.02 -13.38
CA PRO A 73 15.59 -15.03 -13.77
C PRO A 73 15.29 -16.12 -14.81
N PRO A 74 14.20 -16.91 -14.64
CA PRO A 74 13.86 -18.00 -15.55
C PRO A 74 13.72 -17.57 -17.02
N SER A 75 13.28 -16.33 -17.29
CA SER A 75 13.15 -15.77 -18.64
C SER A 75 14.49 -15.61 -19.38
N LEU A 76 15.60 -15.46 -18.65
CA LEU A 76 16.95 -15.34 -19.23
C LEU A 76 17.58 -16.71 -19.49
N ILE A 77 17.11 -17.74 -18.81
CA ILE A 77 17.55 -19.11 -19.01
C ILE A 77 16.78 -19.64 -20.21
N ARG A 78 17.41 -19.66 -21.39
CA ARG A 78 16.88 -20.27 -22.61
C ARG A 78 16.79 -21.79 -22.47
N LYS A 79 16.00 -22.30 -21.52
CA LYS A 79 15.46 -23.65 -21.63
C LYS A 79 14.26 -23.53 -22.55
N LYS A 80 14.37 -24.07 -23.77
CA LYS A 80 13.19 -24.45 -24.54
C LYS A 80 12.46 -25.47 -23.67
N THR A 81 11.50 -25.01 -22.87
CA THR A 81 10.55 -25.83 -22.13
C THR A 81 9.69 -26.55 -23.17
N ALA A 82 10.26 -27.61 -23.73
CA ALA A 82 9.53 -28.59 -24.54
C ALA A 82 8.69 -29.52 -23.65
N GLU A 83 8.85 -29.41 -22.32
CA GLU A 83 8.01 -30.08 -21.34
C GLU A 83 6.65 -29.39 -21.31
N ASN A 84 5.60 -30.16 -21.61
CA ASN A 84 4.23 -29.69 -21.51
C ASN A 84 3.92 -29.38 -20.03
N PRO A 85 3.57 -28.13 -19.68
CA PRO A 85 3.26 -27.75 -18.29
C PRO A 85 2.03 -28.48 -17.74
N PHE A 86 1.26 -29.13 -18.61
CA PHE A 86 0.08 -29.93 -18.29
C PHE A 86 0.30 -31.44 -18.42
N ASP A 87 1.54 -31.92 -18.45
CA ASP A 87 1.85 -33.36 -18.45
C ASP A 87 1.74 -33.97 -17.05
N PHE A 88 0.53 -33.94 -16.50
CA PHE A 88 0.19 -34.59 -15.24
C PHE A 88 -1.21 -35.20 -15.31
N THR A 89 -1.37 -36.37 -14.67
CA THR A 89 -2.66 -37.05 -14.62
C THR A 89 -3.58 -36.40 -13.60
N VAL A 90 -4.70 -35.84 -14.04
CA VAL A 90 -5.75 -35.30 -13.17
C VAL A 90 -6.92 -36.27 -13.09
N HIS A 91 -7.26 -36.69 -11.87
CA HIS A 91 -8.45 -37.50 -11.62
C HIS A 91 -9.61 -36.64 -11.12
N ILE A 92 -10.65 -36.51 -11.94
CA ILE A 92 -11.87 -35.78 -11.57
C ILE A 92 -12.88 -36.77 -10.98
N ASN A 93 -13.31 -36.52 -9.74
CA ASN A 93 -14.36 -37.32 -9.08
C ASN A 93 -15.73 -37.05 -9.73
N ARG A 94 -16.10 -37.89 -10.71
CA ARG A 94 -17.36 -37.78 -11.46
C ARG A 94 -18.61 -37.84 -10.55
N PRO A 95 -18.71 -38.75 -9.56
CA PRO A 95 -19.82 -38.74 -8.62
C PRO A 95 -20.02 -37.40 -7.90
N LEU A 96 -18.93 -36.78 -7.42
CA LEU A 96 -19.00 -35.48 -6.75
C LEU A 96 -19.44 -34.37 -7.71
N LEU A 97 -18.89 -34.36 -8.93
CA LEU A 97 -19.25 -33.38 -9.96
C LEU A 97 -20.74 -33.46 -10.33
N ASN A 98 -21.27 -34.68 -10.48
CA ASN A 98 -22.69 -34.90 -10.75
C ASN A 98 -23.57 -34.43 -9.60
N LYS A 99 -23.12 -34.67 -8.36
CA LYS A 99 -23.82 -34.19 -7.15
C LYS A 99 -23.83 -32.66 -7.10
N LEU A 100 -22.71 -32.00 -7.36
CA LEU A 100 -22.63 -30.52 -7.42
C LEU A 100 -23.55 -29.97 -8.52
N HIS A 101 -23.48 -30.54 -9.72
CA HIS A 101 -24.33 -30.16 -10.83
C HIS A 101 -25.81 -30.31 -10.47
N SER A 102 -26.22 -31.39 -9.78
CA SER A 102 -27.60 -31.58 -9.35
C SER A 102 -28.12 -30.51 -8.38
N TYR A 103 -27.24 -29.94 -7.53
CA TYR A 103 -27.63 -28.87 -6.59
C TYR A 103 -27.74 -27.50 -7.23
N ILE A 104 -26.94 -27.26 -8.28
CA ILE A 104 -26.90 -25.99 -9.00
C ILE A 104 -27.95 -25.96 -10.12
N LYS A 105 -28.24 -27.10 -10.74
CA LYS A 105 -29.21 -27.22 -11.83
C LYS A 105 -30.59 -26.74 -11.38
N GLY A 106 -31.13 -25.76 -12.10
CA GLY A 106 -32.43 -25.16 -11.81
C GLY A 106 -32.39 -23.96 -10.87
N ARG A 107 -31.21 -23.53 -10.42
CA ARG A 107 -31.04 -22.22 -9.79
C ARG A 107 -30.69 -21.16 -10.83
N ASP A 108 -31.32 -20.00 -10.69
CA ASP A 108 -30.99 -18.81 -11.46
C ASP A 108 -29.74 -18.15 -10.85
N LEU A 109 -28.56 -18.53 -11.38
CA LEU A 109 -27.28 -18.00 -10.94
C LEU A 109 -27.12 -16.52 -11.32
N ASP A 110 -27.70 -16.10 -12.45
CA ASP A 110 -27.60 -14.72 -12.93
C ASP A 110 -28.28 -13.78 -11.93
N SER A 111 -29.46 -14.15 -11.43
CA SER A 111 -30.16 -13.39 -10.38
C SER A 111 -29.42 -13.29 -9.04
N LEU A 112 -28.50 -14.23 -8.78
CA LEU A 112 -27.65 -14.22 -7.59
C LEU A 112 -26.43 -13.33 -7.83
N THR A 113 -25.84 -13.40 -9.02
CA THR A 113 -24.74 -12.53 -9.44
C THR A 113 -25.14 -11.06 -9.45
N ASP A 114 -26.35 -10.73 -9.92
CA ASP A 114 -26.88 -9.35 -9.89
C ASP A 114 -26.99 -8.77 -8.47
N LYS A 115 -27.04 -9.62 -7.44
CA LYS A 115 -27.12 -9.21 -6.03
C LYS A 115 -25.76 -9.08 -5.36
N GLU A 116 -24.67 -9.53 -5.98
CA GLU A 116 -23.33 -9.44 -5.40
C GLU A 116 -22.86 -7.98 -5.30
N CYS A 117 -23.31 -7.13 -6.22
CA CYS A 117 -22.94 -5.72 -6.28
C CYS A 117 -24.18 -4.82 -6.40
N HIS A 118 -24.53 -4.12 -5.32
CA HIS A 118 -25.71 -3.25 -5.29
C HIS A 118 -25.54 -1.96 -6.12
N ILE A 119 -24.33 -1.42 -6.17
CA ILE A 119 -24.01 -0.17 -6.87
C ILE A 119 -22.65 -0.37 -7.50
N ASN A 120 -22.60 -0.48 -8.82
CA ASN A 120 -21.36 -0.49 -9.59
C ASN A 120 -21.09 0.94 -10.09
N THR A 121 -20.22 1.66 -9.38
CA THR A 121 -19.80 3.02 -9.76
C THR A 121 -18.30 3.12 -9.74
N THR A 122 -17.72 3.72 -10.77
CA THR A 122 -16.28 3.97 -10.84
C THR A 122 -15.88 5.17 -9.98
N LEU A 123 -14.59 5.26 -9.64
CA LEU A 123 -14.04 6.39 -8.91
C LEU A 123 -14.27 7.71 -9.65
N ALA A 124 -14.13 7.69 -10.99
CA ALA A 124 -14.40 8.83 -11.84
C ALA A 124 -15.87 9.30 -11.76
N GLU A 125 -16.82 8.37 -11.85
CA GLU A 125 -18.26 8.69 -11.72
C GLU A 125 -18.61 9.21 -10.32
N TYR A 126 -18.06 8.58 -9.29
CA TYR A 126 -18.24 9.01 -7.91
C TYR A 126 -17.72 10.44 -7.69
N TRP A 127 -16.53 10.75 -8.23
CA TRP A 127 -15.93 12.08 -8.15
C TRP A 127 -16.72 13.12 -8.92
N LEU A 128 -17.18 12.79 -10.13
CA LEU A 128 -18.02 13.68 -10.91
C LEU A 128 -19.32 13.99 -10.19
N LYS A 129 -19.95 12.99 -9.57
CA LYS A 129 -21.21 13.16 -8.83
C LYS A 129 -21.05 13.95 -7.53
N THR A 130 -20.00 13.69 -6.75
CA THR A 130 -19.86 14.24 -5.39
C THR A 130 -19.05 15.52 -5.33
N LYS A 131 -18.03 15.67 -6.18
CA LYS A 131 -17.10 16.80 -6.19
C LYS A 131 -17.24 17.67 -7.44
N GLN A 132 -18.04 17.27 -8.44
CA GLN A 132 -18.20 17.96 -9.72
C GLN A 132 -16.85 18.19 -10.45
N LYS A 133 -15.91 17.26 -10.26
CA LYS A 133 -14.59 17.29 -10.88
C LYS A 133 -14.39 16.03 -11.72
N SER A 134 -13.82 16.20 -12.91
CA SER A 134 -13.37 15.08 -13.73
C SER A 134 -12.05 14.54 -13.19
N VAL A 135 -11.90 13.22 -13.20
CA VAL A 135 -10.63 12.57 -12.90
C VAL A 135 -9.78 12.55 -14.18
N PRO A 136 -8.51 12.98 -14.13
CA PRO A 136 -7.58 12.85 -15.26
C PRO A 136 -7.45 11.39 -15.72
N THR A 137 -7.20 11.18 -17.01
CA THR A 137 -7.10 9.84 -17.65
C THR A 137 -6.01 9.81 -18.73
N ARG A 138 -4.93 10.60 -18.52
CA ARG A 138 -3.92 10.85 -19.55
C ARG A 138 -2.92 9.72 -19.69
N ASP A 139 -2.54 9.09 -18.59
CA ASP A 139 -1.61 7.96 -18.52
C ASP A 139 -2.30 6.68 -18.01
N PRO A 140 -1.69 5.49 -18.23
CA PRO A 140 -2.28 4.21 -17.82
C PRO A 140 -2.61 4.14 -16.32
N TRP A 141 -1.80 4.77 -15.46
CA TRP A 141 -2.09 4.86 -14.04
C TRP A 141 -3.34 5.69 -13.74
N GLU A 142 -3.45 6.88 -14.32
CA GLU A 142 -4.65 7.72 -14.18
C GLU A 142 -5.91 7.01 -14.66
N LYS A 143 -5.85 6.34 -15.83
CA LYS A 143 -6.96 5.51 -16.34
C LYS A 143 -7.33 4.41 -15.36
N PHE A 144 -6.34 3.67 -14.86
CA PHE A 144 -6.53 2.61 -13.88
C PHE A 144 -7.22 3.15 -12.63
N TYR A 145 -6.72 4.24 -12.03
CA TYR A 145 -7.33 4.86 -10.86
C TYR A 145 -8.76 5.36 -11.11
N ALA A 146 -9.01 5.97 -12.27
CA ALA A 146 -10.32 6.46 -12.64
C ALA A 146 -11.37 5.34 -12.74
N GLN A 147 -10.96 4.15 -13.21
CA GLN A 147 -11.85 3.00 -13.43
C GLN A 147 -12.07 2.12 -12.20
N ILE A 148 -11.39 2.37 -11.07
CA ILE A 148 -11.58 1.58 -9.86
C ILE A 148 -13.06 1.62 -9.45
N GLY A 149 -13.68 0.45 -9.44
CA GLY A 149 -15.08 0.28 -9.10
C GLY A 149 -15.30 0.11 -7.61
N SER A 150 -16.53 0.34 -7.18
CA SER A 150 -17.01 -0.02 -5.84
C SER A 150 -16.98 -1.52 -5.56
N CYS A 151 -17.17 -2.36 -6.58
CA CYS A 151 -17.26 -3.81 -6.46
C CYS A 151 -16.03 -4.55 -7.01
N ASN A 152 -15.28 -3.92 -7.90
CA ASN A 152 -14.19 -4.54 -8.65
C ASN A 152 -12.99 -3.58 -8.66
N VAL A 153 -11.76 -4.09 -8.53
CA VAL A 153 -10.56 -3.25 -8.62
C VAL A 153 -10.33 -2.74 -10.04
N TYR A 154 -10.58 -3.59 -11.03
CA TYR A 154 -10.57 -3.26 -12.44
C TYR A 154 -11.67 -4.08 -13.14
N SER A 155 -12.15 -3.57 -14.27
CA SER A 155 -13.14 -4.27 -15.12
C SER A 155 -12.71 -4.38 -16.58
N ASP A 156 -11.69 -3.62 -16.98
CA ASP A 156 -11.14 -3.62 -18.33
C ASP A 156 -9.73 -4.21 -18.30
N ASP A 157 -9.59 -5.43 -18.84
CA ASP A 157 -8.32 -6.14 -18.90
C ASP A 157 -7.28 -5.38 -19.76
N GLN A 158 -7.73 -4.62 -20.77
CA GLN A 158 -6.83 -3.86 -21.63
C GLN A 158 -6.11 -2.75 -20.85
N VAL A 159 -6.82 -2.07 -19.94
CA VAL A 159 -6.21 -1.02 -19.10
C VAL A 159 -5.16 -1.62 -18.16
N VAL A 160 -5.39 -2.83 -17.66
CA VAL A 160 -4.43 -3.54 -16.82
C VAL A 160 -3.22 -3.98 -17.64
N ASP A 161 -3.42 -4.51 -18.85
CA ASP A 161 -2.31 -4.90 -19.73
C ASP A 161 -1.46 -3.69 -20.15
N GLU A 162 -2.09 -2.55 -20.47
CA GLU A 162 -1.39 -1.27 -20.72
C GLU A 162 -0.58 -0.83 -19.50
N LEU A 163 -1.16 -0.93 -18.30
CA LEU A 163 -0.49 -0.59 -17.05
C LEU A 163 0.70 -1.52 -16.73
N LEU A 164 0.53 -2.83 -16.94
CA LEU A 164 1.59 -3.82 -16.74
C LEU A 164 2.72 -3.65 -17.76
N GLY A 165 2.38 -3.27 -19.00
CA GLY A 165 3.36 -2.88 -20.01
C GLY A 165 4.17 -1.67 -19.57
N ASP A 166 3.50 -0.61 -19.11
CA ASP A 166 4.16 0.60 -18.60
C ASP A 166 5.06 0.29 -17.39
N LEU A 167 4.58 -0.53 -16.45
CA LEU A 167 5.37 -0.98 -15.29
C LEU A 167 6.65 -1.73 -15.65
N ASN A 168 6.64 -2.47 -16.76
CA ASN A 168 7.79 -3.23 -17.23
C ASN A 168 8.80 -2.36 -18.00
N GLU A 169 8.35 -1.33 -18.71
CA GLU A 169 9.18 -0.51 -19.60
C GLU A 169 9.57 0.86 -19.01
N ALA A 170 8.86 1.34 -17.97
CA ALA A 170 9.07 2.65 -17.40
C ALA A 170 10.48 2.85 -16.84
N ALA A 171 11.08 4.00 -17.15
CA ALA A 171 12.38 4.39 -16.62
C ALA A 171 12.30 4.65 -15.11
N ILE A 172 13.13 3.95 -14.35
CA ILE A 172 13.25 4.12 -12.90
C ILE A 172 13.99 5.42 -12.60
N LYS A 173 13.35 6.31 -11.85
CA LYS A 173 13.91 7.60 -11.41
C LYS A 173 14.56 7.48 -10.04
N THR A 174 13.83 6.95 -9.07
CA THR A 174 14.35 6.70 -7.71
C THR A 174 13.85 5.37 -7.18
N VAL A 175 14.62 4.78 -6.27
CA VAL A 175 14.27 3.57 -5.54
C VAL A 175 14.52 3.86 -4.07
N HIS A 176 13.55 3.57 -3.22
CA HIS A 176 13.80 3.59 -1.79
C HIS A 176 13.22 2.37 -1.08
N ILE A 177 13.68 2.13 0.13
CA ILE A 177 13.20 1.02 0.98
C ILE A 177 11.81 1.39 1.48
N MET A 178 10.87 0.45 1.41
CA MET A 178 9.52 0.68 1.94
C MET A 178 9.50 0.51 3.45
N ASP A 179 8.96 1.51 4.13
CA ASP A 179 8.64 1.44 5.55
C ASP A 179 7.32 0.68 5.74
N GLY A 180 7.41 -0.65 5.74
CA GLY A 180 6.26 -1.52 5.96
C GLY A 180 6.56 -3.00 5.71
N GLY A 181 6.32 -3.84 6.72
CA GLY A 181 6.51 -5.28 6.64
C GLY A 181 7.77 -5.77 7.37
N THR A 182 8.02 -7.07 7.29
CA THR A 182 9.18 -7.75 7.91
C THR A 182 10.21 -8.23 6.90
N GLN A 183 9.89 -8.16 5.61
CA GLN A 183 10.75 -8.57 4.50
C GLN A 183 11.22 -7.35 3.73
N VAL A 184 12.37 -7.48 3.03
CA VAL A 184 12.91 -6.40 2.20
C VAL A 184 11.95 -6.13 1.05
N SER A 185 11.48 -4.89 0.96
CA SER A 185 10.60 -4.42 -0.10
C SER A 185 10.97 -2.98 -0.46
N VAL A 186 10.81 -2.62 -1.73
CA VAL A 186 11.23 -1.32 -2.28
C VAL A 186 10.08 -0.64 -3.01
N TRP A 187 10.04 0.69 -2.96
CA TRP A 187 9.16 1.50 -3.78
C TRP A 187 9.99 2.11 -4.90
N ILE A 188 9.44 2.03 -6.11
CA ILE A 188 10.07 2.50 -7.34
C ILE A 188 9.27 3.70 -7.80
N VAL A 189 9.95 4.83 -7.99
CA VAL A 189 9.35 6.01 -8.60
C VAL A 189 9.78 6.01 -10.06
N GLY A 190 8.83 5.80 -10.97
CA GLY A 190 9.04 5.90 -12.40
C GLY A 190 8.97 7.34 -12.90
N ASN A 191 9.49 7.58 -14.09
CA ASN A 191 9.24 8.81 -14.86
C ASN A 191 7.84 8.75 -15.50
N VAL A 192 6.81 8.67 -14.65
CA VAL A 192 5.41 8.75 -15.10
C VAL A 192 5.01 10.22 -15.09
N HIS A 193 4.35 10.68 -16.17
CA HIS A 193 3.90 12.07 -16.34
C HIS A 193 2.67 12.38 -15.47
N VAL A 194 2.76 12.11 -14.17
CA VAL A 194 1.72 12.42 -13.18
C VAL A 194 1.85 13.88 -12.77
N LYS A 195 1.44 14.80 -13.66
CA LYS A 195 1.52 16.25 -13.38
C LYS A 195 0.35 16.77 -12.55
N ASP A 196 -0.77 16.04 -12.47
CA ASP A 196 -2.02 16.61 -11.93
C ASP A 196 -2.61 15.85 -10.71
N LEU A 197 -2.05 14.70 -10.29
CA LEU A 197 -2.56 13.96 -9.10
C LEU A 197 -2.07 14.54 -7.75
N GLN A 198 -1.11 15.46 -7.71
CA GLN A 198 -0.65 16.08 -6.46
C GLN A 198 -1.73 16.95 -5.78
N GLU A 199 -2.76 17.39 -6.49
CA GLU A 199 -3.90 18.11 -5.89
C GLU A 199 -5.02 17.18 -5.38
N ILE A 200 -4.94 15.87 -5.63
CA ILE A 200 -5.89 14.90 -5.09
C ILE A 200 -5.45 14.54 -3.67
N ASN A 201 -5.73 15.44 -2.73
CA ASN A 201 -5.55 15.20 -1.31
C ASN A 201 -6.58 14.15 -0.84
N VAL A 202 -6.24 12.86 -0.93
CA VAL A 202 -7.08 11.70 -0.53
C VAL A 202 -7.50 11.75 0.95
N LYS A 203 -6.90 12.65 1.76
CA LYS A 203 -7.27 12.87 3.16
C LYS A 203 -8.69 13.44 3.38
N GLU A 204 -9.37 13.93 2.34
CA GLU A 204 -10.70 14.56 2.45
C GLU A 204 -11.91 13.65 2.16
N LEU A 205 -11.72 12.33 2.03
CA LEU A 205 -12.85 11.39 1.98
C LEU A 205 -13.46 11.21 3.38
N HIS A 206 -14.26 12.18 3.81
CA HIS A 206 -15.19 12.03 4.93
C HIS A 206 -16.38 11.16 4.47
N VAL A 207 -16.21 9.84 4.59
CA VAL A 207 -17.26 8.84 4.29
C VAL A 207 -18.21 8.75 5.48
N LYS A 208 -19.48 9.14 5.28
CA LYS A 208 -20.54 9.11 6.31
C LYS A 208 -21.25 7.75 6.45
N ASP A 209 -20.91 6.75 5.63
CA ASP A 209 -21.52 5.42 5.67
C ASP A 209 -20.50 4.34 6.09
N CYS A 210 -20.83 3.59 7.16
CA CYS A 210 -19.95 2.61 7.79
C CYS A 210 -19.55 1.42 6.88
N GLU A 211 -20.33 1.11 5.85
CA GLU A 211 -20.05 0.00 4.91
C GLU A 211 -19.01 0.38 3.85
N SER A 212 -19.16 1.56 3.23
CA SER A 212 -18.21 2.12 2.27
C SER A 212 -16.85 2.46 2.92
N ALA A 213 -16.83 2.66 4.24
CA ALA A 213 -15.61 2.87 5.01
C ALA A 213 -14.72 1.61 5.08
N SER A 214 -15.25 0.40 4.92
CA SER A 214 -14.46 -0.84 4.95
C SER A 214 -13.64 -1.02 3.67
N ILE A 215 -14.26 -0.75 2.52
CA ILE A 215 -13.62 -0.81 1.20
C ILE A 215 -12.63 0.35 1.05
N ALA A 216 -13.02 1.57 1.45
CA ALA A 216 -12.12 2.71 1.47
C ALA A 216 -10.97 2.54 2.46
N ARG A 217 -11.15 1.88 3.61
CA ARG A 217 -10.02 1.58 4.54
C ARG A 217 -9.08 0.50 4.01
N LYS A 218 -9.58 -0.55 3.35
CA LYS A 218 -8.74 -1.54 2.67
C LYS A 218 -7.96 -0.91 1.52
N PHE A 219 -8.60 -0.03 0.75
CA PHE A 219 -7.95 0.71 -0.33
C PHE A 219 -6.96 1.77 0.20
N ILE A 220 -7.30 2.51 1.25
CA ILE A 220 -6.39 3.45 1.93
C ILE A 220 -5.24 2.72 2.62
N GLN A 221 -5.40 1.48 3.10
CA GLN A 221 -4.27 0.66 3.57
C GLN A 221 -3.35 0.25 2.42
N ASN A 222 -3.90 -0.09 1.25
CA ASN A 222 -3.11 -0.42 0.06
C ASN A 222 -2.48 0.81 -0.63
N VAL A 223 -3.12 1.98 -0.57
CA VAL A 223 -2.62 3.23 -1.15
C VAL A 223 -1.75 4.04 -0.17
N ARG A 224 -1.92 3.91 1.15
CA ARG A 224 -0.92 4.42 2.12
C ARG A 224 0.39 3.64 2.08
N ALA A 225 0.42 2.45 1.48
CA ALA A 225 1.68 1.80 1.11
C ALA A 225 2.38 2.52 -0.06
N ALA A 226 1.66 3.33 -0.85
CA ALA A 226 2.18 4.11 -1.97
C ALA A 226 2.35 5.62 -1.68
N SER A 227 1.90 6.10 -0.52
CA SER A 227 2.13 7.49 -0.09
C SER A 227 2.03 7.61 1.44
N ALA A 228 3.17 7.71 2.11
CA ALA A 228 3.22 7.94 3.55
C ALA A 228 3.14 9.45 3.87
N LEU A 229 2.31 9.80 4.86
CA LEU A 229 2.55 10.84 5.88
C LEU A 229 1.43 10.81 6.96
N PRO A 230 1.72 11.21 8.21
CA PRO A 230 1.93 10.37 9.40
C PRO A 230 0.64 10.02 10.17
N ARG A 231 0.66 8.95 10.97
CA ARG A 231 -0.34 8.68 12.00
C ARG A 231 -0.01 9.45 13.27
N CYS A 232 -0.99 10.19 13.79
CA CYS A 232 -1.00 10.72 15.14
C CYS A 232 -0.83 9.59 16.16
N ALA A 233 0.02 9.85 17.15
CA ALA A 233 0.15 9.04 18.35
C ALA A 233 -1.17 9.04 19.13
N LEU A 234 -1.57 7.85 19.59
CA LEU A 234 -2.43 7.65 20.75
C LEU A 234 -1.53 7.67 21.99
N GLY A 235 -1.80 8.59 22.90
CA GLY A 235 -1.06 8.84 24.14
C GLY A 235 -1.35 10.24 24.63
#